data_AF-A0A7C2G2M6-F1
#
_entry.id   AF-A0A7C2G2M6-F1
#
_cell.length_a   1.000
_cell.length_b   1.000
_cell.length_c   1.000
_cell.angle_alpha   90.00
_cell.angle_beta   90.00
_cell.angle_gamma   90.00
#
_symmetry.space_group_name_H-M   'P 1'
#
loop_
_entity.id
_entity.type
_entity.pdbx_description
1 polymer ?
#
loop_
_entity_poly.entity_id
_entity_poly.type
_entity_poly.pdbx_seq_one_letter_code
_entity_poly.pdbx_strand_id
1 'polypeptide(L)' 'MERAVQEVVGSAVRTGAPYATDAGYVAQAGVPCVVFGPGSALEAHTASESVALEQVELATRVFYELLTSG' A
#
# COMPACT_ATOMS: atom_id res chain seq x y z
N MET A 1 -4.53 -8.05 -4.68
CA MET A 1 -3.81 -7.32 -3.62
C MET A 1 -3.54 -8.19 -2.41
N GLU A 2 -4.55 -8.62 -1.63
CA GLU A 2 -4.31 -9.43 -0.42
C GLU A 2 -3.51 -10.70 -0.69
N ARG A 3 -3.78 -11.41 -1.79
CA ARG A 3 -3.01 -12.58 -2.19
C ARG A 3 -1.52 -12.26 -2.35
N ALA A 4 -1.19 -11.25 -3.18
CA ALA A 4 0.19 -10.80 -3.39
C ALA A 4 0.88 -10.37 -2.07
N VAL A 5 0.15 -9.69 -1.18
CA VAL A 5 0.65 -9.35 0.17
C VAL A 5 0.90 -10.60 0.99
N GLN A 6 -0.03 -11.56 0.99
CA GLN A 6 0.08 -12.82 1.72
C GLN A 6 1.28 -13.65 1.22
N GLU A 7 1.52 -13.69 -0.08
CA GLU A 7 2.63 -14.44 -0.71
C GLU A 7 3.99 -13.83 -0.38
N VAL A 8 4.11 -12.50 -0.40
CA VAL A 8 5.40 -11.81 -0.20
C VAL A 8 5.69 -11.53 1.28
N VAL A 9 4.66 -11.16 2.06
CA VAL A 9 4.80 -10.67 3.44
C VAL A 9 4.31 -11.70 4.47
N GLY A 10 3.53 -12.70 4.07
CA GLY A 10 3.02 -13.76 4.96
C GLY A 10 1.75 -13.42 5.73
N SER A 11 1.28 -12.16 5.67
CA SER A 11 0.01 -11.74 6.28
C SER A 11 -0.55 -10.50 5.58
N ALA A 12 -1.82 -10.52 5.20
CA ALA A 12 -2.53 -9.36 4.68
C ALA A 12 -3.57 -8.83 5.69
N VAL A 13 -3.54 -7.52 5.97
CA VAL A 13 -4.50 -6.84 6.84
C VAL A 13 -5.11 -5.66 6.07
N ARG A 14 -6.44 -5.54 6.08
CA ARG A 14 -7.14 -4.35 5.58
C ARG A 14 -7.55 -3.46 6.74
N THR A 15 -7.30 -2.17 6.60
CA THR A 15 -7.74 -1.14 7.54
C THR A 15 -8.32 0.04 6.77
N GLY A 16 -9.01 0.94 7.47
CA GLY A 16 -9.34 2.25 6.92
C GLY A 16 -8.08 3.12 6.84
N ALA A 17 -8.01 3.98 5.82
CA ALA A 17 -7.02 5.05 5.73
C ALA A 17 -7.68 6.34 6.25
N PRO A 18 -7.40 6.80 7.48
CA PRO A 18 -8.05 7.96 8.09
C PRO A 18 -7.46 9.29 7.57
N TYR A 19 -7.20 9.37 6.27
CA TYR A 19 -6.61 10.52 5.58
C TYR A 19 -7.07 10.52 4.11
N ALA A 20 -7.01 11.70 3.47
CA ALA A 20 -7.44 11.84 2.09
C ALA A 20 -6.42 11.22 1.11
N THR A 21 -6.92 10.52 0.10
CA THR A 21 -6.13 10.00 -1.03
C THR A 21 -6.97 10.07 -2.31
N ASP A 22 -6.32 10.05 -3.47
CA ASP A 22 -7.02 10.01 -4.77
C ASP A 22 -7.93 8.78 -4.91
N ALA A 23 -7.60 7.68 -4.22
CA ALA A 23 -8.40 6.46 -4.20
C ALA A 23 -9.86 6.71 -3.76
N GLY A 24 -10.12 7.71 -2.89
CA GLY A 24 -11.48 8.06 -2.50
C GLY A 24 -12.31 8.61 -3.67
N TYR A 25 -11.73 9.51 -4.47
CA TYR A 25 -12.37 10.07 -5.66
C TYR A 25 -12.52 9.04 -6.78
N VAL A 26 -11.48 8.23 -7.01
CA VAL A 26 -11.50 7.16 -8.02
C VAL A 26 -12.54 6.09 -7.66
N ALA A 27 -12.66 5.73 -6.38
CA ALA A 27 -13.72 4.85 -5.89
C ALA A 27 -15.12 5.45 -6.09
N GLN A 28 -15.29 6.75 -5.86
CA GLN A 28 -16.56 7.44 -6.13
C GLN A 28 -16.94 7.43 -7.62
N ALA A 29 -15.95 7.40 -8.51
CA ALA A 29 -16.15 7.22 -9.95
C ALA A 29 -16.46 5.77 -10.37
N GLY A 30 -16.56 4.84 -9.42
CA GLY A 30 -16.96 3.45 -9.67
C GLY A 30 -15.81 2.47 -9.91
N VAL A 31 -14.56 2.89 -9.75
CA VAL A 31 -13.38 2.02 -9.89
C VAL A 31 -12.91 1.60 -8.50
N PRO A 32 -12.98 0.31 -8.12
CA PRO A 32 -12.51 -0.15 -6.81
C PRO A 32 -11.02 0.14 -6.63
N CYS A 33 -10.66 0.76 -5.50
CA CYS A 33 -9.28 1.12 -5.19
C CYS A 33 -8.85 0.61 -3.82
N VAL A 34 -7.55 0.42 -3.67
CA VAL A 34 -6.86 0.17 -2.41
C VAL A 34 -5.67 1.12 -2.30
N VAL A 35 -5.36 1.56 -1.09
CA VAL A 35 -4.14 2.33 -0.80
C VAL A 35 -3.11 1.37 -0.24
N PHE A 36 -1.88 1.44 -0.77
CA PHE A 36 -0.78 0.56 -0.39
C PHE A 36 0.55 1.25 -0.60
N GLY A 37 1.48 1.05 0.32
CA GLY A 37 2.85 1.52 0.19
C GLY A 37 3.69 1.21 1.45
N PRO A 38 5.01 1.42 1.37
CA PRO A 38 5.91 1.30 2.51
C PRO A 38 5.83 2.51 3.45
N GLY A 39 6.44 2.39 4.64
CA GLY A 39 6.53 3.49 5.60
C GLY A 39 5.26 3.73 6.40
N SER A 40 5.14 4.93 6.96
CA SER A 40 4.02 5.33 7.81
C SER A 40 3.50 6.71 7.42
N ALA A 41 2.19 6.81 7.18
CA ALA A 41 1.54 8.10 6.94
C ALA A 41 1.62 9.05 8.15
N LEU A 42 1.92 8.54 9.36
CA LEU A 42 2.11 9.36 10.56
C LEU A 42 3.42 10.16 10.53
N GLU A 43 4.42 9.70 9.76
CA GLU A 43 5.72 10.38 9.63
C GLU A 43 5.76 11.34 8.44
N ALA A 44 4.85 11.19 7.48
CA ALA A 44 4.75 12.07 6.32
C ALA A 44 4.56 13.53 6.74
N HIS A 45 5.27 14.46 6.08
CA HIS A 45 5.26 15.89 6.37
C HIS A 45 5.78 16.26 7.77
N THR A 46 6.55 15.39 8.41
CA THR A 46 7.26 15.69 9.66
C THR A 46 8.75 15.88 9.41
N ALA A 47 9.47 16.45 10.38
CA ALA A 47 10.93 16.54 10.30
C ALA A 47 11.63 15.17 10.32
N SER A 48 10.91 14.12 10.76
CA SER A 48 11.40 12.74 10.83
C SER A 48 10.90 11.87 9.68
N GLU A 49 10.38 12.47 8.60
CA GLU A 49 9.86 11.75 7.44
C GLU A 49 10.93 10.81 6.87
N SER A 50 10.64 9.52 6.89
CA SER A 50 11.58 8.48 6.46
C SER A 50 10.85 7.23 5.97
N VAL A 51 11.59 6.34 5.31
CA VAL A 51 11.10 5.02 4.92
C VAL A 51 12.25 4.02 5.00
N ALA A 52 11.99 2.84 5.56
CA ALA A 52 12.97 1.76 5.60
C ALA A 52 13.14 1.14 4.20
N LEU A 53 14.38 0.93 3.76
CA LEU A 53 14.67 0.40 2.42
C LEU A 53 14.08 -1.00 2.23
N GLU A 54 14.10 -1.83 3.27
CA GLU A 54 13.54 -3.17 3.25
C GLU A 54 12.03 -3.14 3.01
N GLN A 55 11.33 -2.12 3.52
CA GLN A 55 9.90 -1.94 3.25
C GLN A 55 9.65 -1.53 1.80
N VAL A 56 10.50 -0.70 1.21
CA VAL A 56 10.41 -0.35 -0.22
C VAL A 56 10.59 -1.61 -1.07
N GLU A 57 11.60 -2.43 -0.79
CA GLU A 57 11.83 -3.70 -1.50
C GLU A 57 10.67 -4.70 -1.36
N LEU A 58 10.06 -4.80 -0.18
CA LEU A 58 8.86 -5.61 0.04
C LEU A 58 7.67 -5.07 -0.75
N ALA A 59 7.43 -3.76 -0.72
CA ALA A 59 6.35 -3.13 -1.46
C ALA A 59 6.52 -3.33 -2.98
N THR A 60 7.74 -3.20 -3.50
CA THR A 60 8.06 -3.50 -4.90
C THR A 60 7.75 -4.96 -5.25
N ARG A 61 8.13 -5.91 -4.41
CA ARG A 61 7.84 -7.34 -4.64
C ARG A 61 6.35 -7.63 -4.63
N VAL A 62 5.59 -7.06 -3.69
CA VAL A 62 4.12 -7.17 -3.67
C VAL A 62 3.51 -6.59 -4.94
N PHE A 63 3.98 -5.43 -5.38
CA PHE A 63 3.47 -4.77 -6.57
C PHE A 63 3.80 -5.57 -7.84
N TYR A 64 5.00 -6.17 -7.91
CA TYR A 64 5.38 -7.09 -8.97
C TYR A 64 4.45 -8.31 -9.00
N GLU A 65 4.31 -9.01 -7.87
CA GLU A 65 3.45 -10.19 -7.74
C GLU A 65 1.99 -9.87 -8.14
N LEU A 66 1.47 -8.72 -7.71
CA LEU A 66 0.13 -8.27 -8.08
C LEU A 66 -0.09 -8.14 -9.59
N LEU A 67 0.94 -7.68 -10.33
CA LEU A 67 0.85 -7.42 -11.76
C LEU A 67 1.17 -8.64 -12.61
N THR A 68 1.94 -9.60 -12.08
CA THR A 68 2.42 -10.76 -12.83
C THR A 68 1.65 -12.04 -12.55
N SER A 69 0.93 -12.11 -11.44
CA SER A 69 0.21 -13.32 -11.03
C SER A 69 -1.29 -13.16 -11.26
N GLY A 70 -1.84 -14.03 -12.11
CA GLY A 70 -3.25 -14.06 -12.53
C GLY A 70 -4.21 -14.66 -11.50
#